data_AF-A0A846ND34-F1
#
_entry.id   AF-A0A846ND34-F1
#
_cell.length_a   1.000
_cell.length_b   1.000
_cell.length_c   1.000
_cell.angle_alpha   90.00
_cell.angle_beta   90.00
_cell.angle_gamma   90.00
#
_symmetry.space_group_name_H-M   'P 1'
#
loop_
_entity.id
_entity.type
_entity.pdbx_description
1 polymer ?
#
loop_
_entity_poly.entity_id
_entity_poly.type
_entity_poly.pdbx_seq_one_letter_code
_entity_poly.pdbx_strand_id
1 'polypeptide(L)'
;MGSKQIVAGPRIEGDRWVVERRRKYTDVADLLRRELSDGQENTGIASLVSEALSSSFSIWVNEEAGEFYSRNPGFASFLTEYLIGK
;
A
#
# COMPACT_ATOMS: atom_id res chain seq x y z
N MET A 1 12.05 0.11 -31.28
CA MET A 1 10.82 0.10 -30.47
C MET A 1 11.08 -0.69 -29.21
N GLY A 2 10.70 -0.15 -28.04
CA GLY A 2 10.89 -0.78 -26.74
C GLY A 2 11.12 0.28 -25.66
N SER A 3 10.11 0.57 -24.84
CA SER A 3 10.32 1.47 -23.70
C SER A 3 11.20 0.77 -22.67
N LYS A 4 12.03 1.52 -21.92
CA LYS A 4 12.89 0.97 -20.85
C LYS A 4 12.11 0.22 -19.74
N GLN A 5 10.78 0.33 -19.74
CA GLN A 5 9.90 -0.29 -18.76
C GLN A 5 9.45 -1.70 -19.16
N ILE A 6 9.69 -2.12 -20.40
CA ILE A 6 9.32 -3.46 -20.88
C ILE A 6 10.42 -4.44 -20.48
N VAL A 7 10.03 -5.53 -19.84
CA VAL A 7 10.93 -6.61 -19.41
C VAL A 7 10.89 -7.76 -20.42
N ALA A 8 9.70 -8.12 -20.90
CA ALA A 8 9.51 -9.21 -21.88
C ALA A 8 8.24 -9.04 -22.71
N GLY A 9 8.18 -9.74 -23.84
CA GLY A 9 7.06 -9.70 -24.79
C GLY A 9 7.24 -8.69 -25.94
N PRO A 10 6.21 -8.45 -26.75
CA PRO A 10 4.84 -8.97 -26.62
C PRO A 10 4.74 -10.46 -26.95
N ARG A 11 3.83 -11.17 -26.28
CA ARG A 11 3.47 -12.57 -26.57
C ARG A 11 1.98 -12.81 -26.40
N ILE A 12 1.47 -13.92 -26.93
CA ILE A 12 0.09 -14.36 -26.73
C ILE A 12 0.06 -15.35 -25.56
N GLU A 13 -0.76 -15.07 -24.55
CA GLU A 13 -1.12 -16.02 -23.49
C GLU A 13 -2.63 -16.23 -23.55
N GLY A 14 -3.06 -17.46 -23.86
CA GLY A 14 -4.46 -17.76 -24.16
C GLY A 14 -4.93 -16.98 -25.40
N ASP A 15 -5.91 -16.10 -25.21
CA ASP A 15 -6.47 -15.21 -26.23
C ASP A 15 -5.99 -13.74 -26.07
N ARG A 16 -5.02 -13.48 -25.18
CA ARG A 16 -4.60 -12.10 -24.84
C ARG A 16 -3.14 -11.83 -25.19
N TRP A 17 -2.90 -10.59 -25.62
CA TRP A 17 -1.55 -10.04 -25.71
C TRP A 17 -1.05 -9.64 -24.32
N VAL A 18 0.13 -10.13 -23.98
CA VAL A 18 0.78 -9.87 -22.69
C VAL A 18 2.13 -9.20 -22.94
N VAL A 19 2.42 -8.17 -22.14
CA VAL A 19 3.70 -7.49 -22.05
C VAL A 19 4.08 -7.41 -20.58
N GLU A 20 5.24 -7.92 -20.24
CA GLU A 20 5.77 -7.78 -18.89
C GLU A 20 6.41 -6.40 -18.73
N ARG A 21 6.03 -5.72 -17.64
CA ARG A 21 6.57 -4.40 -17.32
C ARG A 21 7.19 -4.41 -15.93
N ARG A 22 8.22 -3.58 -15.75
CA ARG A 22 8.83 -3.36 -14.44
C ARG A 22 7.83 -2.67 -13.52
N ARG A 23 7.66 -3.20 -12.30
CA ARG A 23 6.87 -2.53 -11.26
C ARG A 23 7.55 -1.22 -10.87
N LYS A 24 6.75 -0.17 -10.70
CA LYS A 24 7.24 1.14 -10.24
C LYS A 24 7.71 1.08 -8.78
N TYR A 25 7.01 0.29 -7.95
CA TYR A 25 7.32 0.05 -6.55
C TYR A 25 7.41 -1.45 -6.31
N THR A 26 8.47 -1.88 -5.63
CA THR A 26 8.67 -3.27 -5.19
C THR A 26 8.54 -3.41 -3.67
N ASP A 27 8.60 -2.28 -2.96
CA ASP A 27 8.38 -2.17 -1.54
C ASP A 27 7.00 -1.54 -1.27
N VAL A 28 6.24 -2.15 -0.37
CA VAL A 28 4.87 -1.70 -0.06
C VAL A 28 4.86 -0.39 0.73
N ALA A 29 5.85 -0.16 1.60
CA ALA A 29 5.96 1.09 2.33
C ALA A 29 6.28 2.24 1.38
N ASP A 30 7.11 2.03 0.36
CA ASP A 30 7.37 3.05 -0.67
C ASP A 30 6.12 3.38 -1.50
N LEU A 31 5.35 2.35 -1.87
CA LEU A 31 4.06 2.54 -2.54
C LEU A 31 3.13 3.38 -1.66
N LEU A 32 2.89 2.95 -0.42
CA LEU A 32 1.98 3.62 0.50
C LEU A 32 2.44 5.05 0.83
N ARG A 33 3.75 5.28 1.02
CA ARG A 33 4.29 6.63 1.22
C ARG A 33 3.93 7.52 0.04
N ARG A 34 4.08 7.02 -1.19
CA ARG A 34 3.72 7.81 -2.38
C ARG A 34 2.23 8.11 -2.45
N GLU A 35 1.40 7.06 -2.38
CA GLU A 35 -0.03 7.17 -2.65
C GLU A 35 -0.78 7.94 -1.54
N LEU A 36 -0.30 7.88 -0.29
CA LEU A 36 -0.94 8.55 0.84
C LEU A 36 -0.43 9.99 1.08
N SER A 37 0.80 10.33 0.67
CA SER A 37 1.35 11.69 0.88
C SER A 37 0.73 12.74 -0.05
N ASP A 38 0.36 12.36 -1.27
CA ASP A 38 -0.15 13.31 -2.27
C ASP A 38 -1.64 13.64 -2.05
N GLY A 39 -2.30 13.07 -1.03
CA GLY A 39 -3.71 13.32 -0.71
C GLY A 39 -4.64 13.15 -1.91
N GLN A 40 -4.27 12.30 -2.88
CA GLN A 40 -4.98 12.24 -4.14
C GLN A 40 -6.43 11.81 -3.89
N GLU A 41 -7.37 12.63 -4.38
CA GLU A 41 -8.83 12.45 -4.32
C GLU A 41 -9.34 11.09 -4.87
N ASN A 42 -8.45 10.22 -5.37
CA ASN A 42 -8.77 9.00 -6.07
C ASN A 42 -8.31 7.71 -5.35
N THR A 43 -7.88 7.78 -4.09
CA THR A 43 -7.54 6.58 -3.29
C THR A 43 -8.75 5.86 -2.71
N GLY A 44 -9.96 6.46 -2.82
CA GLY A 44 -11.18 5.91 -2.21
C GLY A 44 -11.23 6.03 -0.68
N ILE A 45 -10.29 6.79 -0.09
CA ILE A 45 -10.23 7.08 1.34
C ILE A 45 -11.24 8.19 1.66
N ALA A 46 -11.97 8.04 2.78
CA ALA A 46 -12.89 9.07 3.24
C ALA A 46 -12.18 10.41 3.47
N SER A 47 -12.82 11.52 3.13
CA SER A 47 -12.20 12.87 3.13
C SER A 47 -11.53 13.23 4.44
N LEU A 48 -12.18 12.97 5.59
CA LEU A 48 -11.62 13.23 6.92
C LEU A 48 -10.32 12.46 7.19
N VAL A 49 -10.24 11.21 6.72
CA VAL A 49 -9.04 10.39 6.88
C VAL A 49 -7.95 10.88 5.93
N SER A 50 -8.30 11.23 4.69
CA SER A 50 -7.37 11.79 3.72
C SER A 50 -6.74 13.10 4.21
N GLU A 51 -7.52 13.98 4.83
CA GLU A 51 -7.04 15.23 5.41
C GLU A 51 -6.02 14.99 6.53
N ALA A 52 -6.33 14.06 7.45
CA ALA A 52 -5.41 13.69 8.52
C ALA A 52 -4.09 13.10 7.99
N LEU A 53 -4.17 12.21 6.99
CA LEU A 53 -2.98 11.61 6.36
C LEU A 53 -2.15 12.65 5.59
N SER A 54 -2.79 13.61 4.93
CA SER A 54 -2.09 14.68 4.20
C SER A 54 -1.26 15.58 5.12
N SER A 55 -1.65 15.70 6.38
CA SER A 55 -0.91 16.48 7.38
C SER A 55 0.36 15.76 7.81
N SER A 56 0.23 14.52 8.26
CA SER A 56 1.37 13.65 8.56
C SER A 56 0.91 12.21 8.79
N PHE A 57 1.76 11.26 8.46
CA PHE A 57 1.60 9.87 8.86
C PHE A 57 2.95 9.20 8.98
N SER A 58 2.98 8.05 9.64
CA SER A 58 4.12 7.15 9.66
C SER A 58 3.68 5.76 9.21
N ILE A 59 4.57 5.06 8.51
CA ILE A 59 4.36 3.67 8.13
C ILE A 59 5.27 2.85 9.02
N TRP A 60 4.66 1.94 9.78
CA TRP A 60 5.38 0.97 10.59
C TRP A 60 5.48 -0.36 9.88
N VAL A 61 6.69 -0.90 9.81
CA VAL A 61 6.98 -2.20 9.19
C VAL A 61 7.53 -3.17 10.23
N ASN A 62 7.30 -4.46 10.02
CA ASN A 62 7.73 -5.53 10.91
C ASN A 62 7.26 -5.29 12.37
N GLU A 63 8.17 -5.27 13.34
CA GLU A 63 7.88 -5.14 14.77
C GLU A 63 7.74 -3.69 15.26
N GLU A 64 7.83 -2.68 14.39
CA GLU A 64 7.76 -1.26 14.77
C GLU A 64 6.44 -0.89 15.47
N ALA A 65 5.35 -1.58 15.14
CA ALA A 65 4.06 -1.40 15.79
C ALA A 65 3.96 -2.03 17.20
N GLY A 66 4.95 -2.82 17.62
CA GLY A 66 4.91 -3.62 18.85
C GLY A 66 4.84 -2.79 20.13
N GLU A 67 5.56 -1.66 20.19
CA GLU A 67 5.51 -0.74 21.33
C GLU A 67 4.12 -0.09 21.45
N PHE A 68 3.55 0.35 20.33
CA PHE A 68 2.20 0.93 20.28
C PHE A 68 1.14 -0.09 20.68
N TYR A 69 1.22 -1.31 20.15
CA TYR A 69 0.34 -2.41 20.51
C TYR A 69 0.39 -2.68 22.02
N SER A 70 1.59 -2.78 22.60
CA SER A 70 1.77 -3.11 24.03
C SER A 70 1.28 -2.00 24.96
N ARG A 71 1.37 -0.73 24.54
CA ARG A 71 0.97 0.43 25.34
C ARG A 71 -0.51 0.81 25.21
N ASN A 72 -1.23 0.28 24.22
CA ASN A 72 -2.61 0.66 23.93
C ASN A 72 -3.54 -0.56 23.93
N PRO A 73 -4.04 -1.01 25.10
CA PRO A 73 -4.84 -2.23 25.21
C PRO A 73 -6.10 -2.24 24.33
N GLY A 74 -6.75 -1.09 24.14
CA GLY A 74 -7.93 -0.98 23.27
C GLY A 74 -7.58 -1.24 21.80
N PHE A 75 -6.47 -0.69 21.32
CA PHE A 75 -5.98 -0.96 19.98
C PHE A 75 -5.55 -2.43 19.83
N ALA A 76 -4.89 -2.99 20.86
CA ALA A 76 -4.47 -4.38 20.85
C ALA A 76 -5.65 -5.35 20.73
N SER A 77 -6.74 -5.12 21.50
CA SER A 77 -7.96 -5.92 21.41
C SER A 77 -8.58 -5.82 20.02
N PHE A 78 -8.78 -4.59 19.52
CA PHE A 78 -9.36 -4.34 18.20
C PHE A 78 -8.56 -5.00 17.08
N LEU A 79 -7.24 -4.78 17.03
CA LEU A 79 -6.40 -5.34 15.98
C LEU A 79 -6.40 -6.87 16.03
N THR A 80 -6.37 -7.46 17.23
CA THR A 80 -6.42 -8.91 17.40
C THR A 80 -7.73 -9.49 16.89
N GLU A 81 -8.86 -8.90 17.28
CA GLU A 81 -10.21 -9.30 16.85
C GLU A 81 -10.36 -9.17 15.33
N TYR A 82 -9.93 -8.05 14.76
CA TYR A 82 -9.95 -7.81 13.32
C TYR A 82 -9.14 -8.87 12.55
N LEU A 83 -7.93 -9.22 13.03
CA LEU A 83 -7.07 -10.21 12.38
C LEU A 83 -7.61 -11.64 12.45
N ILE A 84 -8.33 -12.00 13.52
CA ILE A 84 -9.01 -13.30 13.63
C ILE A 84 -10.39 -13.31 12.95
N GLY A 85 -10.82 -12.18 12.38
CA GLY A 85 -12.10 -12.04 11.68
C GLY A 85 -13.32 -12.06 12.61
N LYS A 86 -13.20 -11.52 13.83
CA LYS A 86 -14.31 -11.37 14.78
C LYS A 86 -14.75 -9.92 14.92
#